data_AF-A0A9P9FVJ0-F1
#
_entry.id   AF-A0A9P9FVJ0-F1
#
_cell.length_a   1.000
_cell.length_b   1.000
_cell.length_c   1.000
_cell.angle_alpha   90.00
_cell.angle_beta   90.00
_cell.angle_gamma   90.00
#
_symmetry.space_group_name_H-M   'P 1'
#
loop_
_entity.id
_entity.type
_entity.pdbx_description
1 polymer ?
#
loop_
_entity_poly.entity_id
_entity_poly.type
_entity_poly.pdbx_seq_one_letter_code
_entity_poly.pdbx_strand_id
1 'polypeptide(L)'
;MVGALETQHALSTQLIELTGETTADATTYGRAVHFGKGEDEGRSFTARGMYKDKLVKAVYDGREDWRITERRDAINKAGLEEEWPEPGVEPRYAEPRTREFEASVGTRILS
;
A
#
# COMPACT_ATOMS: atom_id res chain seq x y z
N MET A 1 17.86 9.21 14.73
CA MET A 1 17.88 8.53 13.42
C MET A 1 16.65 7.64 13.37
N VAL A 2 15.84 7.68 12.32
CA VAL A 2 14.76 6.69 12.17
C VAL A 2 15.44 5.39 11.75
N GLY A 3 15.25 4.31 12.52
CA GLY A 3 15.81 3.00 12.19
C GLY A 3 15.39 2.55 10.79
N ALA A 4 16.13 1.62 10.20
CA ALA A 4 15.72 1.05 8.92
C ALA A 4 14.36 0.37 9.10
N LEU A 5 13.39 0.69 8.23
CA LEU A 5 12.05 0.10 8.25
C LEU A 5 11.80 -0.60 6.92
N GLU A 6 11.11 -1.73 6.99
CA GLU A 6 10.42 -2.30 5.84
C GLU A 6 8.94 -1.90 5.89
N THR A 7 8.37 -1.51 4.76
CA THR A 7 6.98 -1.04 4.72
C THR A 7 6.17 -1.79 3.68
N GLN A 8 5.00 -2.29 4.06
CA GLN A 8 4.02 -2.84 3.15
C GLN A 8 2.81 -1.90 3.07
N HIS A 9 2.48 -1.45 1.87
CA HIS A 9 1.25 -0.68 1.61
C HIS A 9 0.26 -1.53 0.82
N ALA A 10 -0.88 -1.83 1.43
CA ALA A 10 -2.02 -2.43 0.77
C ALA A 10 -3.06 -1.35 0.49
N LEU A 11 -3.25 -1.02 -0.79
CA LEU A 11 -4.32 -0.14 -1.26
C LEU A 11 -5.52 -1.00 -1.64
N SER A 12 -6.71 -0.64 -1.16
CA SER A 12 -7.93 -1.40 -1.37
C SER A 12 -8.96 -0.59 -2.16
N THR A 13 -10.16 -0.41 -1.62
CA THR A 13 -11.26 0.30 -2.26
C THR A 13 -10.79 1.67 -2.74
N GLN A 14 -11.06 1.95 -4.01
CA GLN A 14 -10.77 3.22 -4.64
C GLN A 14 -12.07 3.78 -5.22
N LEU A 15 -12.36 5.03 -4.90
CA LEU A 15 -13.45 5.80 -5.47
C LEU A 15 -12.81 6.87 -6.35
N ILE A 16 -13.15 6.91 -7.63
CA ILE A 16 -12.65 7.91 -8.58
C ILE A 16 -13.85 8.64 -9.17
N GLU A 17 -13.81 9.97 -9.10
CA GLU A 17 -14.83 10.84 -9.67
C GLU A 17 -14.16 11.76 -10.70
N LEU A 18 -14.61 11.69 -11.96
CA LEU A 18 -14.18 12.64 -12.98
C LEU A 18 -14.81 14.00 -12.68
N THR A 19 -13.99 15.02 -12.49
CA THR A 19 -14.42 16.39 -12.22
C THR A 19 -14.37 17.28 -13.46
N GLY A 20 -13.85 16.73 -14.57
CA GLY A 20 -13.76 17.36 -15.89
C GLY A 20 -13.19 16.38 -16.92
N GLU A 21 -13.00 16.84 -18.17
CA GLU A 21 -12.44 16.01 -19.25
C GLU A 21 -11.02 15.51 -18.95
N THR A 22 -10.26 16.30 -18.19
CA THR A 22 -8.86 16.05 -17.85
C THR A 22 -8.57 16.14 -16.36
N THR A 23 -9.60 16.15 -15.50
CA THR A 23 -9.45 16.23 -14.05
C THR A 23 -10.28 15.19 -13.32
N ALA A 24 -9.78 14.67 -12.19
CA ALA A 24 -10.49 13.74 -11.34
C ALA A 24 -10.10 13.92 -9.87
N ASP A 25 -11.01 13.58 -8.96
CA ASP A 25 -10.71 13.40 -7.54
C ASP A 25 -10.76 11.89 -7.23
N ALA A 26 -9.82 11.39 -6.42
CA ALA A 26 -9.81 9.99 -5.99
C ALA A 26 -9.69 9.85 -4.48
N THR A 27 -10.48 8.97 -3.89
CA THR A 27 -10.31 8.51 -2.51
C THR A 27 -9.84 7.06 -2.53
N THR A 28 -8.65 6.81 -1.98
CA THR A 28 -8.08 5.45 -1.88
C THR A 28 -7.94 5.04 -0.43
N TYR A 29 -8.58 3.95 -0.02
CA TYR A 29 -8.42 3.39 1.32
C TYR A 29 -7.19 2.49 1.37
N GLY A 30 -6.43 2.57 2.46
CA GLY A 30 -5.18 1.82 2.57
C GLY A 30 -4.83 1.40 3.98
N ARG A 31 -4.01 0.34 4.04
CA ARG A 31 -3.32 -0.12 5.24
C ARG A 31 -1.82 -0.09 4.96
N ALA A 32 -1.06 0.52 5.86
CA ALA A 32 0.40 0.47 5.86
C ALA A 32 0.87 -0.33 7.07
N VAL A 33 1.79 -1.27 6.87
CA VAL A 33 2.47 -1.97 7.97
C VAL A 33 3.94 -1.60 7.90
N HIS A 34 4.52 -1.17 9.02
CA HIS A 34 5.92 -0.86 9.15
C HIS A 34 6.57 -1.92 10.04
N PHE A 35 7.64 -2.54 9.58
CA PHE A 35 8.40 -3.56 10.29
C PHE A 35 9.73 -2.98 10.73
N GLY A 36 10.00 -3.03 12.03
CA GLY A 36 11.28 -2.62 12.61
C GLY A 36 12.43 -3.50 12.13
N LYS A 37 13.63 -2.92 12.05
CA LYS A 37 14.88 -3.66 11.79
C LYS A 37 15.92 -3.34 12.87
N GLY A 38 16.90 -4.21 13.03
CA GLY A 38 17.96 -4.02 14.03
C GLY A 38 17.39 -4.16 15.44
N GLU A 39 17.54 -3.13 16.27
CA GLU A 39 17.03 -3.14 17.66
C GLU A 39 15.50 -3.24 17.74
N ASP A 40 14.79 -2.88 16.68
CA ASP A 40 13.33 -2.98 16.57
C ASP A 40 12.87 -4.23 15.79
N GLU A 41 13.77 -5.17 15.47
CA GLU A 41 13.40 -6.39 14.76
C GLU A 41 12.33 -7.19 15.52
N GLY A 42 11.32 -7.69 14.78
CA GLY A 42 10.14 -8.33 15.36
C GLY A 42 9.03 -7.37 15.82
N ARG A 43 9.28 -6.05 15.85
CA ARG A 43 8.24 -5.04 16.12
C ARG A 43 7.54 -4.60 14.84
N SER A 44 6.24 -4.33 14.91
CA SER A 44 5.51 -3.74 13.79
C SER A 44 4.49 -2.70 14.22
N PHE A 45 4.15 -1.80 13.31
CA PHE A 45 3.09 -0.81 13.49
C PHE A 45 2.19 -0.75 12.24
N THR A 46 0.88 -0.88 12.46
CA THR A 46 -0.13 -0.82 11.42
C THR A 46 -0.85 0.53 11.42
N ALA A 47 -0.73 1.29 10.32
CA ALA A 47 -1.53 2.48 10.06
C ALA A 47 -2.67 2.16 9.09
N ARG A 48 -3.84 2.77 9.33
CA ARG A 48 -4.99 2.73 8.43
C ARG A 48 -5.34 4.15 8.03
N GLY A 49 -5.78 4.35 6.80
CA GLY A 49 -6.11 5.70 6.36
C GLY A 49 -6.73 5.72 4.99
N MET A 50 -6.95 6.95 4.53
CA MET A 50 -7.34 7.22 3.16
C MET A 50 -6.46 8.31 2.57
N TYR A 51 -6.14 8.16 1.29
CA TYR A 51 -5.59 9.23 0.46
C TYR A 51 -6.73 9.91 -0.28
N LYS A 52 -6.75 11.23 -0.25
CA LYS A 52 -7.60 12.09 -1.07
C LYS A 52 -6.71 12.78 -2.10
N ASP A 53 -6.81 12.34 -3.33
CA ASP A 53 -5.95 12.74 -4.43
C ASP A 53 -6.70 13.62 -5.42
N LYS A 54 -6.01 14.61 -5.98
CA LYS A 54 -6.40 15.29 -7.20
C LYS A 54 -5.55 14.78 -8.35
N LEU A 55 -6.20 14.44 -9.46
CA LEU A 55 -5.55 13.91 -10.65
C LEU A 55 -5.77 14.84 -11.83
N VAL A 56 -4.73 14.97 -12.65
CA VAL A 56 -4.78 15.69 -13.92
C VAL A 56 -4.23 14.81 -15.02
N LYS A 57 -4.98 14.72 -16.11
CA LYS A 57 -4.57 14.12 -17.36
C LYS A 57 -3.84 15.15 -18.22
N ALA A 58 -2.61 14.84 -18.61
CA ALA A 58 -1.82 15.68 -19.51
C ALA A 58 -0.79 14.83 -20.28
N VAL A 59 -0.04 15.46 -21.19
CA VAL A 59 1.06 14.80 -21.91
C VAL A 59 2.31 14.81 -21.02
N TYR A 60 2.74 13.63 -20.61
CA TYR A 60 3.99 13.39 -19.87
C TYR A 60 4.86 12.45 -20.71
N ASP A 61 6.13 12.81 -20.91
CA ASP A 61 7.09 12.01 -21.72
C ASP A 61 6.55 11.64 -23.11
N GLY A 62 5.80 12.55 -23.74
CA GLY A 62 5.22 12.37 -25.07
C GLY A 62 3.95 11.50 -25.13
N ARG A 63 3.39 11.09 -23.98
CA ARG A 63 2.16 10.29 -23.89
C ARG A 63 1.12 10.94 -22.98
N GLU A 64 -0.15 10.88 -23.36
CA GLU A 64 -1.26 11.25 -22.46
C GLU A 64 -1.35 10.26 -21.30
N ASP A 65 -1.27 10.77 -20.06
CA ASP A 65 -1.34 9.98 -18.84
C ASP A 65 -1.96 10.78 -17.68
N TRP A 66 -2.47 10.07 -16.66
CA TRP A 66 -2.98 10.67 -15.43
C TRP A 66 -1.87 10.74 -14.37
N ARG A 67 -1.74 11.90 -13.71
CA ARG A 67 -0.81 12.07 -12.59
C ARG A 67 -1.54 12.68 -11.40
N ILE A 68 -1.10 12.29 -10.20
CA ILE A 68 -1.54 12.91 -8.95
C ILE A 68 -0.84 14.26 -8.84
N THR A 69 -1.61 15.34 -8.76
CA THR A 69 -1.10 16.71 -8.60
C THR A 69 -1.17 17.19 -7.17
N GLU A 70 -2.10 16.66 -6.38
CA GLU A 70 -2.21 16.91 -4.95
C GLU A 70 -2.62 15.62 -4.24
N ARG A 71 -2.03 15.36 -3.07
CA ARG A 71 -2.44 14.29 -2.17
C ARG A 71 -2.60 14.84 -0.76
N ARG A 72 -3.74 14.57 -0.15
CA ARG A 72 -3.97 14.76 1.29
C ARG A 72 -4.22 13.41 1.93
N ASP A 73 -3.48 13.12 2.98
CA ASP A 73 -3.69 11.93 3.79
C ASP A 73 -4.60 12.25 4.99
N ALA A 74 -5.59 11.40 5.20
CA ALA A 74 -6.28 11.30 6.47
C ALA A 74 -5.89 9.96 7.09
N ILE A 75 -4.68 9.92 7.65
CA ILE A 75 -4.21 8.77 8.41
C ILE A 75 -4.94 8.78 9.75
N ASN A 76 -5.90 7.88 9.90
CA ASN A 76 -6.42 7.57 11.22
C ASN A 76 -5.36 6.69 11.90
N LYS A 77 -4.68 7.22 12.92
CA LYS A 77 -3.86 6.41 13.85
C LYS A 77 -4.73 5.48 14.72
N ALA A 78 -5.84 4.97 14.18
CA ALA A 78 -6.74 4.03 14.82
C ALA A 78 -6.16 2.63 14.64
N GLY A 79 -5.24 2.26 15.53
CA GLY A 79 -4.59 0.96 15.54
C GLY A 79 -3.19 1.00 16.14
N LEU A 80 -3.02 1.56 17.34
CA LEU A 80 -1.94 1.10 18.22
C LEU A 80 -2.36 -0.26 18.80
N GLU A 81 -2.56 -1.25 17.94
CA GLU A 81 -2.46 -2.65 18.38
C GLU A 81 -0.96 -2.94 18.33
N GLU A 82 -0.29 -2.63 19.44
CA GLU A 82 1.08 -3.07 19.67
C GLU A 82 1.01 -4.57 19.95
N GLU A 83 0.95 -5.38 18.89
CA GLU A 83 1.09 -6.83 19.00
C GLU A 83 2.57 -7.13 19.31
N TRP A 84 2.89 -7.14 20.60
CA TRP A 84 4.12 -7.72 21.09
C TRP A 84 3.99 -9.24 21.03
N PRO A 85 4.93 -9.96 20.39
CA PRO A 85 5.07 -11.38 20.70
C PRO A 85 5.39 -11.51 22.19
N GLU A 86 4.74 -12.46 22.87
CA GLU A 86 5.09 -12.73 24.27
C GLU A 86 6.59 -13.05 24.38
N PRO A 87 7.29 -12.59 25.43
CA PRO A 87 8.70 -12.88 25.61
C PRO A 87 8.97 -14.39 25.51
N GLY A 88 9.77 -14.81 24.53
CA GLY A 88 10.10 -16.22 24.28
C GLY A 88 9.20 -16.93 23.27
N VAL A 89 8.23 -16.25 22.67
CA VAL A 89 7.46 -16.75 21.51
C VAL A 89 8.11 -16.20 20.24
N GLU A 90 8.76 -17.07 19.47
CA GLU A 90 9.24 -16.65 18.16
C GLU A 90 8.06 -16.23 17.27
N PRO A 91 8.15 -15.05 16.61
CA PRO A 91 7.13 -14.64 15.66
C PRO A 91 7.05 -15.70 14.55
N ARG A 92 5.88 -16.35 14.44
CA ARG A 92 5.61 -17.26 13.32
C ARG A 92 5.40 -16.43 12.07
N TYR A 93 6.48 -16.02 11.44
CA TYR A 93 6.43 -15.71 10.01
C TYR A 93 6.01 -17.01 9.33
N ALA A 94 4.87 -16.99 8.63
CA ALA A 94 4.56 -18.09 7.73
C ALA A 94 5.74 -18.17 6.76
N GLU A 95 6.49 -19.27 6.81
CA GLU A 95 7.57 -19.48 5.85
C GLU A 95 7.02 -19.26 4.44
N PRO A 96 7.76 -18.57 3.56
CA PRO A 96 7.34 -18.45 2.18
C PRO A 96 7.16 -19.86 1.66
N ARG A 97 5.90 -20.27 1.44
CA ARG A 97 5.62 -21.48 0.68
C ARG A 97 6.17 -21.22 -0.70
N THR A 98 7.39 -21.70 -0.96
CA THR A 98 7.92 -21.90 -2.30
C THR A 98 7.05 -22.96 -2.94
N ARG A 99 5.86 -22.57 -3.39
CA ARG A 99 5.14 -23.36 -4.37
C ARG A 99 5.81 -23.01 -5.68
N GLU A 100 6.60 -23.96 -6.20
CA GLU A 100 7.00 -23.96 -7.59
C GLU A 100 5.74 -23.74 -8.43
N PHE A 101 5.64 -22.56 -9.05
CA PHE A 101 4.63 -22.31 -10.05
C PHE A 101 5.09 -23.06 -11.29
N GLU A 102 4.61 -24.28 -11.48
CA GLU A 102 4.57 -24.86 -12.82
C GLU A 102 3.64 -23.97 -13.65
N ALA A 103 4.23 -23.20 -14.55
CA ALA A 103 3.50 -22.45 -15.57
C ALA A 103 2.84 -23.45 -16.52
N SER A 104 1.57 -23.79 -16.27
CA SER A 104 0.72 -24.35 -17.32
C SER A 104 0.14 -23.20 -18.15
N VAL A 105 0.57 -23.17 -19.40
CA VAL A 105 0.11 -22.27 -20.45
C VAL A 105 -1.41 -22.43 -20.63
N GLY A 106 -2.18 -21.34 -20.57
CA GLY A 106 -3.62 -21.43 -20.84
C GLY A 106 -4.46 -20.15 -20.70
N THR A 107 -4.42 -19.31 -21.75
CA THR A 107 -5.59 -18.62 -22.33
C THR A 107 -6.12 -17.29 -21.72
N ARG A 108 -5.85 -16.24 -22.51
CA ARG A 108 -6.65 -15.06 -22.91
C ARG A 108 -7.31 -14.15 -21.85
N ILE A 109 -6.71 -12.97 -21.71
CA ILE A 109 -7.40 -11.72 -21.37
C ILE A 109 -8.13 -11.25 -22.63
N LEU A 110 -9.46 -11.13 -22.55
CA LEU A 110 -10.25 -10.40 -23.54
C LEU A 110 -10.13 -8.90 -23.25
N SER A 111 -9.73 -8.16 -24.28
CA SER A 111 -9.86 -6.71 -24.41
C SER A 111 -11.32 -6.30 -24.56
#